data_AF-A0A7K5HTJ3-F1
#
_entry.id   AF-A0A7K5HTJ3-F1
#
_cell.length_a   1.000
_cell.length_b   1.000
_cell.length_c   1.000
_cell.angle_alpha   90.00
_cell.angle_beta   90.00
_cell.angle_gamma   90.00
#
_symmetry.space_group_name_H-M   'P 1'
#
loop_
_entity.id
_entity.type
_entity.pdbx_description
1 polymer ?
#
loop_
_entity_poly.entity_id
_entity_poly.type
_entity_poly.pdbx_seq_one_letter_code
_entity_poly.pdbx_strand_id
1 'polypeptide(L)'
;DPRGVYTCATLSGKRSPPLQVYYRMCQNCIEVDIATISGIVVADVIATIFLAVAVYCITGQDKGRLSRASDRQNLIANEQLYQ
;
A
#
# COMPACT_ATOMS: atom_id res chain seq x y z
N ASP A 1 13.66 9.43 -25.86
CA ASP A 1 13.41 10.88 -26.02
C ASP A 1 14.13 11.44 -27.22
N PRO A 2 13.53 11.46 -28.42
CA PRO A 2 14.11 12.16 -29.54
C PRO A 2 14.11 13.66 -29.21
N ARG A 3 15.31 14.23 -29.09
CA ARG A 3 15.55 15.64 -28.84
C ARG A 3 16.65 16.10 -29.77
N GLY A 4 16.45 17.20 -30.47
CA GLY A 4 17.45 17.72 -31.40
C GLY A 4 16.88 18.62 -32.46
N VAL A 5 17.77 19.28 -33.20
CA VAL A 5 17.40 20.11 -34.34
C VAL A 5 17.65 19.30 -35.61
N TYR A 6 16.62 19.17 -36.43
CA TYR A 6 16.64 18.41 -37.68
C TYR A 6 16.42 19.33 -38.87
N THR A 7 17.10 19.05 -39.98
CA THR A 7 16.93 19.76 -41.25
C THR A 7 16.82 18.74 -42.37
N CYS A 8 15.92 18.96 -43.33
CA CYS A 8 15.83 18.15 -44.53
C CYS A 8 16.55 18.84 -45.69
N ALA A 9 17.22 18.08 -46.54
CA ALA A 9 17.79 18.58 -47.79
C ALA A 9 16.98 18.03 -48.96
N THR A 10 16.52 18.92 -49.84
CA THR A 10 15.88 18.51 -51.10
C THR A 10 16.94 18.05 -52.11
N LEU A 11 16.56 17.24 -53.10
CA LEU A 11 17.48 16.78 -54.16
C LEU A 11 18.14 17.96 -54.92
N SER A 12 17.52 19.14 -54.94
CA SER A 12 18.09 20.37 -55.50
C SER A 12 19.06 21.11 -54.56
N GLY A 13 19.46 20.53 -53.43
CA GLY A 13 20.44 21.10 -52.50
C GLY A 13 19.91 22.21 -51.58
N LYS A 14 18.63 22.60 -51.70
CA LYS A 14 18.01 23.55 -50.77
C LYS A 14 17.70 22.85 -49.44
N ARG A 15 18.25 23.39 -48.34
CA ARG A 15 17.94 22.96 -46.97
C ARG A 15 16.63 23.58 -46.49
N SER A 16 15.83 22.78 -45.79
CA SER A 16 14.62 23.24 -45.11
C SER A 16 14.99 24.05 -43.86
N PRO A 17 14.07 24.87 -43.34
CA PRO A 17 14.21 25.47 -42.02
C PRO A 17 14.47 24.39 -40.95
N PRO A 18 15.27 24.70 -39.91
CA PRO A 18 15.54 23.80 -38.81
C PRO A 18 14.27 23.53 -37.98
N LEU A 19 13.99 22.26 -37.72
CA LEU A 19 12.92 21.79 -36.84
C LEU A 19 13.50 21.35 -35.51
N GLN A 20 13.16 22.04 -34.42
CA GLN A 20 13.54 21.63 -33.08
C GLN A 20 12.52 20.63 -32.53
N VAL A 21 12.93 19.37 -32.43
CA VAL A 21 12.13 18.31 -31.81
C VAL A 21 12.49 18.25 -30.34
N TYR A 22 11.48 18.36 -29.48
CA TYR A 22 11.63 18.15 -28.04
C TYR A 22 10.47 17.27 -27.57
N TYR A 23 10.71 15.96 -27.57
CA TYR A 23 9.71 14.99 -27.12
C TYR A 23 10.24 14.18 -25.94
N ARG A 24 9.39 14.02 -24.92
CA ARG A 24 9.63 13.16 -23.76
C ARG A 24 8.74 11.93 -23.89
N MET A 25 9.35 10.78 -24.16
CA MET A 25 8.67 9.49 -24.22
C MET A 25 8.38 9.06 -22.78
N CYS A 26 7.09 8.93 -22.45
CA CYS A 26 6.61 8.54 -21.13
C CYS A 26 6.28 7.03 -21.14
N GLN A 27 7.28 6.16 -20.91
CA GLN A 27 7.05 4.70 -20.84
C GLN A 27 6.43 4.24 -19.52
N ASN A 28 6.60 5.00 -18.43
CA ASN A 28 6.13 4.67 -17.07
C ASN A 28 5.36 5.83 -16.42
N CYS A 29 4.79 6.73 -17.21
CA CYS A 29 4.04 7.83 -16.64
C CYS A 29 2.65 7.33 -16.25
N ILE A 30 2.37 7.38 -14.95
CA ILE A 30 1.05 7.08 -14.41
C ILE A 30 0.23 8.36 -14.61
N GLU A 31 -0.86 8.25 -15.37
CA GLU A 31 -1.84 9.33 -15.44
C GLU A 31 -2.57 9.38 -14.12
N VAL A 32 -2.26 10.41 -13.32
CA VAL A 32 -2.80 10.55 -11.98
C VAL A 32 -4.09 11.37 -12.08
N ASP A 33 -5.21 10.69 -12.35
CA ASP A 33 -6.52 11.32 -12.27
C ASP A 33 -6.95 11.54 -10.81
N ILE A 34 -7.84 12.51 -10.60
CA ILE A 34 -8.41 12.83 -9.29
C ILE A 34 -9.02 11.57 -8.63
N ALA A 35 -9.66 10.70 -9.43
CA ALA A 35 -10.21 9.45 -8.93
C ALA A 35 -9.12 8.49 -8.41
N THR A 36 -7.97 8.40 -9.08
CA THR A 36 -6.85 7.55 -8.66
C THR A 36 -6.23 8.05 -7.36
N ILE A 37 -6.00 9.36 -7.23
CA ILE A 37 -5.49 9.95 -5.98
C ILE A 37 -6.45 9.68 -4.84
N SER A 38 -7.74 9.96 -5.06
CA SER A 38 -8.78 9.73 -4.07
C SER A 38 -8.85 8.27 -3.64
N GLY A 39 -8.78 7.34 -4.59
CA GLY A 39 -8.76 5.91 -4.31
C GLY A 39 -7.57 5.48 -3.46
N ILE A 40 -6.37 5.99 -3.75
CA ILE A 40 -5.15 5.71 -2.97
C ILE A 40 -5.32 6.20 -1.53
N VAL A 41 -5.79 7.44 -1.33
CA VAL A 41 -5.97 8.02 0.01
C VAL A 41 -7.02 7.25 0.82
N VAL A 42 -8.16 6.93 0.21
CA VAL A 42 -9.23 6.17 0.89
C VAL A 42 -8.74 4.77 1.26
N ALA A 43 -8.03 4.09 0.36
CA ALA A 43 -7.46 2.77 0.63
C ALA A 43 -6.46 2.81 1.80
N ASP A 44 -5.60 3.82 1.85
CA ASP A 44 -4.61 4.00 2.91
C ASP A 44 -5.26 4.25 4.29
N VAL A 45 -6.30 5.09 4.33
CA VAL A 45 -7.09 5.33 5.56
C VAL A 45 -7.74 4.03 6.05
N ILE A 46 -8.37 3.26 5.15
CA ILE A 46 -9.01 1.99 5.50
C ILE A 46 -7.97 0.99 6.01
N ALA A 47 -6.82 0.86 5.34
CA ALA A 47 -5.74 -0.02 5.75
C ALA A 47 -5.23 0.35 7.16
N THR A 48 -5.04 1.64 7.41
CA THR A 48 -4.59 2.14 8.72
C THR A 48 -5.60 1.83 9.82
N ILE A 49 -6.91 1.96 9.56
CA ILE A 49 -7.96 1.58 10.51
C ILE A 49 -7.90 0.09 10.82
N PHE A 50 -7.76 -0.77 9.80
CA PHE A 50 -7.64 -2.22 10.02
C PHE A 50 -6.42 -2.57 10.87
N LEU A 51 -5.27 -1.95 10.60
CA LEU A 51 -4.07 -2.14 11.41
C LEU A 51 -4.27 -1.67 12.85
N ALA A 52 -4.90 -0.50 13.06
CA ALA A 52 -5.19 0.02 14.38
C ALA A 52 -6.12 -0.92 15.18
N VAL A 53 -7.19 -1.43 14.55
CA VAL A 53 -8.10 -2.39 15.18
C VAL A 53 -7.37 -3.70 15.49
N ALA A 54 -6.53 -4.21 14.59
CA ALA A 54 -5.76 -5.42 14.82
C ALA A 54 -4.84 -5.27 16.04
N VAL A 55 -4.09 -4.18 16.13
CA VAL A 55 -3.22 -3.87 17.28
C VAL A 55 -4.05 -3.70 18.55
N TYR A 56 -5.18 -3.01 18.48
CA TYR A 56 -6.09 -2.85 19.62
C TYR A 56 -6.63 -4.20 20.12
N CYS A 57 -7.02 -5.10 19.22
CA CYS A 57 -7.47 -6.44 19.59
C CYS A 57 -6.35 -7.28 20.23
N ILE A 58 -5.12 -7.22 19.69
CA ILE A 58 -3.97 -7.97 20.22
C ILE A 58 -3.60 -7.45 21.62
N THR A 59 -3.50 -6.13 21.79
CA THR A 59 -3.11 -5.50 23.07
C THR A 59 -4.24 -5.44 24.10
N GLY A 60 -5.50 -5.48 23.65
CA GLY A 60 -6.69 -5.44 24.47
C GLY A 60 -7.08 -6.80 25.07
N GLN A 61 -6.55 -7.91 24.55
CA GLN A 61 -6.82 -9.24 25.10
C GLN A 61 -6.32 -9.40 26.56
N ASP A 62 -5.31 -8.66 26.98
CA ASP A 62 -4.83 -8.67 28.38
C ASP A 62 -5.65 -7.80 29.33
N LYS A 63 -6.53 -6.92 28.84
CA LYS A 63 -7.20 -5.88 29.67
C LYS A 63 -8.68 -6.07 29.96
N GLY A 64 -9.36 -7.07 29.39
CA GLY A 64 -10.83 -7.12 29.49
C GLY A 64 -11.53 -8.48 29.53
N ARG A 65 -10.85 -9.60 29.28
CA ARG A 65 -11.44 -10.94 29.53
C ARG A 65 -10.61 -11.69 30.56
N LEU A 66 -10.76 -11.23 31.79
CA LEU A 66 -10.84 -12.12 32.95
C LEU A 66 -12.07 -13.03 32.72
N SER A 67 -11.97 -13.96 31.76
CA SER A 67 -12.91 -15.05 31.58
C SER A 67 -12.65 -16.02 32.72
N ARG A 68 -13.19 -15.63 33.88
CA ARG A 68 -13.36 -16.43 35.08
C ARG A 68 -14.24 -17.65 34.75
N ALA A 69 -13.71 -18.60 33.99
CA ALA A 69 -14.43 -19.84 33.64
C ALA A 69 -13.53 -21.00 33.16
N SER A 70 -12.21 -20.94 33.31
CA SER A 70 -11.35 -22.10 32.97
C SER A 70 -10.33 -22.41 34.07
N ASP A 71 -10.68 -22.10 35.32
CA ASP A 71 -9.99 -22.66 36.48
C ASP A 71 -11.03 -23.30 37.41
N ARG A 72 -11.81 -24.22 36.84
CA ARG A 72 -12.30 -25.38 37.59
C ARG A 72 -11.38 -26.54 37.25
N GLN A 73 -10.15 -26.48 37.75
CA GLN A 73 -9.44 -27.70 38.05
C GLN A 73 -10.34 -28.47 39.04
N ASN A 74 -11.08 -29.45 38.53
CA ASN A 74 -11.67 -30.48 39.35
C ASN A 74 -10.52 -31.38 39.84
N LEU A 75 -9.70 -30.83 40.75
CA LEU A 75 -8.74 -31.59 41.53
C LEU A 75 -9.55 -32.62 42.30
N ILE A 76 -9.46 -33.86 41.82
CA ILE A 76 -10.01 -35.04 42.45
C ILE A 76 -9.49 -35.04 43.90
N ALA A 77 -10.41 -34.85 44.85
CA ALA A 77 -10.14 -35.04 46.26
C ALA A 77 -9.85 -36.52 46.51
N ASN A 78 -8.58 -36.92 46.32
CA ASN A 78 -8.08 -38.19 46.79
C ASN A 78 -7.63 -38.01 48.24
N GLU A 79 -8.58 -38.04 49.17
CA GLU A 79 -8.33 -38.04 50.61
C GLU A 79 -8.62 -39.41 51.23
N GLN A 80 -8.13 -40.47 50.58
CA GLN A 80 -8.03 -41.85 51.12
C GLN A 80 -6.64 -42.19 51.66
N LEU A 81 -5.80 -41.23 52.08
CA LEU A 81 -4.48 -41.58 52.61
C LEU A 81 -3.96 -40.52 53.58
N TYR A 82 -4.28 -40.63 54.87
CA TYR A 82 -3.32 -40.58 56.00
C TYR A 82 -4.10 -40.64 57.33
N GLN A 83 -3.95 -41.80 58.00
CA GLN A 83 -4.11 -42.11 59.43
C GLN A 83 -5.49 -42.00 60.08
#